data_AF-A0A6I1JDB4-F1
#
_entry.id   AF-A0A6I1JDB4-F1
#
_cell.length_a   1.000
_cell.length_b   1.000
_cell.length_c   1.000
_cell.angle_alpha   90.00
_cell.angle_beta   90.00
_cell.angle_gamma   90.00
#
_symmetry.space_group_name_H-M   'P 1'
#
loop_
_entity.id
_entity.type
_entity.pdbx_description
1 polymer ?
#
loop_
_entity_poly.entity_id
_entity_poly.type
_entity_poly.pdbx_seq_one_letter_code
_entity_poly.pdbx_strand_id
1 'polypeptide(L)' 'MTTLSRGALAAAVLALGAGTAAAQQLAPSPTLDAIRARGHLECGVHLGLPGFSFANDKGEWTGLDVDFCRAVAAA' A
#
# COMPACT_ATOMS: atom_id res chain seq x y z
N MET A 1 12.62 43.60 -3.84
CA MET A 1 13.47 42.77 -2.95
C MET A 1 12.67 41.93 -1.94
N THR A 2 11.35 42.13 -1.76
CA THR A 2 10.49 41.36 -0.84
C THR A 2 9.80 40.12 -1.45
N THR A 3 9.89 39.92 -2.78
CA THR A 3 9.36 38.75 -3.49
C THR A 3 10.31 37.56 -3.51
N LEU A 4 11.62 37.79 -3.39
CA LEU A 4 12.65 36.74 -3.40
C LEU A 4 12.65 35.91 -2.10
N SER A 5 12.27 36.52 -0.97
CA SER A 5 12.21 35.84 0.34
C SER A 5 11.07 34.81 0.43
N ARG A 6 9.93 35.07 -0.23
CA ARG A 6 8.78 34.14 -0.26
C ARG A 6 9.08 32.87 -1.07
N GLY A 7 9.88 32.96 -2.13
CA GLY A 7 10.29 31.80 -2.94
C GLY A 7 11.23 30.86 -2.19
N ALA A 8 12.15 31.40 -1.39
CA ALA A 8 13.08 30.60 -0.58
C ALA A 8 12.36 29.82 0.55
N LEU A 9 11.32 30.41 1.15
CA LEU A 9 10.49 29.75 2.16
C LEU A 9 9.67 28.58 1.58
N ALA A 10 9.14 28.71 0.36
CA ALA A 10 8.39 27.63 -0.29
C ALA A 10 9.28 26.42 -0.66
N ALA A 11 10.52 26.68 -1.11
CA ALA A 11 11.49 25.62 -1.40
C ALA A 11 11.99 24.90 -0.13
N ALA A 12 12.12 25.61 0.99
CA ALA A 12 12.51 25.02 2.27
C ALA A 12 11.43 24.05 2.81
N VAL A 13 10.14 24.35 2.65
CA VAL A 13 9.06 23.46 3.10
C VAL A 13 9.01 22.15 2.31
N LEU A 14 9.30 22.19 1.00
CA LEU A 14 9.41 21.00 0.15
C LEU A 14 10.62 20.13 0.50
N ALA A 15 11.75 20.74 0.90
CA ALA A 15 12.96 20.01 1.28
C ALA A 15 12.84 19.31 2.66
N LEU A 16 12.07 19.89 3.60
CA LEU A 16 11.81 19.26 4.90
C LEU A 16 10.74 18.16 4.84
N GLY A 17 9.84 18.17 3.86
CA GLY A 17 8.82 17.14 3.67
C GLY A 17 9.32 15.84 3.04
N ALA A 18 10.47 15.87 2.36
CA ALA A 18 11.05 14.70 1.68
C ALA A 18 11.86 13.77 2.62
N GLY A 19 12.11 14.17 3.86
CA GLY A 19 13.02 13.47 4.78
C GLY A 19 12.38 12.39 5.68
N THR A 20 11.06 12.29 5.75
CA THR A 20 10.38 11.33 6.66
C THR A 20 9.86 10.07 5.97
N ALA A 21 9.96 9.97 4.63
CA ALA A 21 9.86 8.70 3.93
C ALA A 21 11.22 8.01 3.92
N ALA A 22 11.87 7.89 5.09
CA ALA A 22 12.97 6.97 5.25
C ALA A 22 12.43 5.60 4.84
N ALA A 23 12.86 5.12 3.67
CA ALA A 23 12.61 3.75 3.25
C ALA A 23 13.10 2.88 4.41
N GLN A 24 12.17 2.31 5.16
CA GLN A 24 12.53 1.31 6.14
C GLN A 24 13.24 0.22 5.34
N GLN A 25 14.55 0.07 5.52
CA GLN A 25 15.28 -1.04 4.91
C GLN A 25 14.57 -2.30 5.39
N LEU A 26 13.77 -2.91 4.50
CA LEU A 26 13.13 -4.16 4.80
C LEU A 26 14.23 -5.18 5.04
N ALA A 27 14.17 -5.88 6.17
CA ALA A 27 15.00 -7.06 6.35
C ALA A 27 14.70 -8.07 5.21
N PRO A 28 15.71 -8.82 4.74
CA PRO A 28 15.49 -9.87 3.75
C PRO A 28 14.33 -10.79 4.18
N SER A 29 13.41 -11.05 3.26
CA SER A 29 12.20 -11.84 3.53
C SER A 29 11.99 -12.87 2.43
N PRO A 30 12.22 -14.16 2.71
CA PRO A 30 11.95 -15.23 1.76
C PRO A 30 10.51 -15.23 1.24
N THR A 31 9.56 -14.82 2.09
CA THR A 31 8.14 -14.69 1.72
C THR A 31 7.94 -13.60 0.67
N LEU A 32 8.54 -12.41 0.89
CA LEU A 32 8.44 -11.31 -0.06
C LEU A 32 9.13 -11.65 -1.38
N ASP A 33 10.29 -12.30 -1.31
CA ASP A 33 11.02 -12.77 -2.50
C ASP A 33 10.18 -13.77 -3.30
N ALA A 34 9.52 -14.71 -2.62
CA ALA A 34 8.63 -15.66 -3.28
C ALA A 34 7.39 -15.00 -3.91
N ILE A 35 6.79 -13.98 -3.25
CA ILE A 35 5.68 -13.20 -3.82
C ILE A 35 6.15 -12.47 -5.08
N ARG A 36 7.30 -11.79 -5.03
CA ARG A 36 7.87 -11.08 -6.18
C ARG A 36 8.21 -12.02 -7.33
N ALA A 37 8.78 -13.19 -7.03
CA ALA A 37 9.10 -14.20 -8.05
C ALA A 37 7.86 -14.74 -8.76
N ARG A 38 6.72 -14.88 -8.05
CA ARG A 38 5.43 -15.28 -8.65
C ARG A 38 4.70 -14.15 -9.37
N GLY A 39 5.05 -12.89 -9.07
CA GLY A 39 4.44 -11.70 -9.66
C GLY A 39 3.02 -11.38 -9.17
N HIS A 40 2.52 -12.08 -8.16
CA HIS A 40 1.20 -11.83 -7.55
C HIS A 40 1.14 -12.31 -6.10
N LEU A 41 0.23 -11.70 -5.32
CA LEU A 41 -0.07 -12.10 -3.95
C LEU A 41 -1.20 -13.14 -3.93
N GLU A 42 -0.93 -14.31 -3.38
CA GLU A 42 -1.97 -15.29 -3.03
C GLU A 42 -2.51 -14.93 -1.64
N CYS A 43 -3.71 -14.35 -1.59
CA CYS A 43 -4.34 -13.93 -0.35
C CYS A 43 -5.48 -14.88 0.02
N GLY A 44 -5.38 -15.52 1.18
CA GLY A 44 -6.43 -16.39 1.72
C GLY A 44 -7.52 -15.58 2.43
N VAL A 45 -8.79 -15.90 2.14
CA VAL A 45 -9.96 -15.32 2.80
C VAL A 45 -10.87 -16.43 3.34
N HIS A 46 -11.78 -16.07 4.24
CA HIS A 46 -12.84 -16.98 4.67
C HIS A 46 -13.87 -17.19 3.53
N LEU A 47 -14.54 -18.35 3.48
CA LEU A 47 -15.35 -18.72 2.31
C LEU A 47 -16.81 -18.24 2.36
N GLY A 48 -17.32 -17.79 3.50
CA GLY A 48 -18.74 -17.50 3.62
C GLY A 48 -19.18 -16.76 4.87
N LEU A 49 -18.54 -15.62 5.17
CA LEU A 49 -18.95 -14.75 6.27
C LEU A 49 -19.32 -13.37 5.69
N PRO A 50 -20.62 -13.09 5.49
CA PRO A 50 -21.07 -11.80 4.97
C PRO A 50 -20.50 -10.62 5.76
N GLY A 51 -19.97 -9.63 5.05
CA GLY A 51 -19.24 -8.49 5.62
C GLY A 51 -17.73 -8.66 5.69
N PHE A 52 -17.22 -9.89 5.80
CA PHE A 52 -15.79 -10.21 5.80
C PHE A 52 -15.33 -10.73 4.45
N SER A 53 -15.92 -11.82 3.97
CA SER A 53 -15.60 -12.42 2.69
C SER A 53 -16.75 -13.33 2.22
N PHE A 54 -17.28 -13.03 1.04
CA PHE A 54 -18.34 -13.79 0.39
C PHE A 54 -18.26 -13.62 -1.13
N ALA A 55 -18.47 -14.70 -1.88
CA ALA A 55 -18.60 -14.67 -3.33
C ALA A 55 -20.06 -14.44 -3.72
N ASN A 56 -20.34 -13.42 -4.52
CA ASN A 56 -21.70 -13.18 -5.03
C ASN A 56 -22.09 -14.22 -6.11
N ASP A 57 -23.31 -14.13 -6.64
CA ASP A 57 -23.84 -15.06 -7.65
C ASP A 57 -23.04 -15.06 -8.98
N LYS A 58 -22.19 -14.06 -9.20
CA LYS A 58 -21.27 -13.97 -10.35
C LYS A 58 -19.88 -14.54 -10.05
N GLY A 59 -19.66 -15.05 -8.84
CA GLY A 59 -18.36 -15.52 -8.37
C GLY A 59 -17.38 -14.39 -7.99
N GLU A 60 -17.85 -13.14 -7.90
CA GLU A 60 -17.01 -12.02 -7.49
C GLU A 60 -16.92 -11.96 -5.96
N TRP A 61 -15.70 -11.96 -5.45
CA TRP A 61 -15.44 -11.86 -4.02
C TRP A 61 -15.55 -10.42 -3.52
N THR A 62 -16.24 -10.24 -2.39
CA THR A 62 -16.41 -8.95 -1.71
C THR A 62 -16.32 -9.10 -0.19
N GLY A 63 -16.01 -8.00 0.50
CA GLY A 63 -15.96 -7.92 1.96
C GLY A 63 -14.61 -7.40 2.48
N LEU A 64 -14.53 -7.20 3.80
CA LEU A 64 -13.35 -6.67 4.47
C LEU A 64 -12.04 -7.42 4.16
N ASP A 65 -12.04 -8.75 4.20
CA ASP A 65 -10.84 -9.55 3.95
C ASP A 65 -10.37 -9.36 2.50
N VAL A 66 -11.32 -9.27 1.55
CA VAL A 66 -11.04 -9.09 0.12
C VAL A 66 -10.44 -7.71 -0.14
N ASP A 67 -11.01 -6.67 0.48
CA ASP A 67 -10.50 -5.30 0.35
C ASP A 67 -9.14 -5.13 1.04
N PHE A 68 -8.93 -5.80 2.17
CA PHE A 68 -7.63 -5.88 2.83
C PHE A 68 -6.59 -6.55 1.92
N CYS A 69 -6.91 -7.69 1.32
CA CYS A 69 -6.04 -8.37 0.36
C CYS A 69 -5.65 -7.46 -0.81
N ARG A 70 -6.62 -6.71 -1.38
CA ARG A 70 -6.37 -5.74 -2.46
C ARG A 70 -5.45 -4.61 -2.01
N ALA A 71 -5.66 -4.08 -0.80
CA ALA A 71 -4.83 -3.03 -0.25
C ALA A 71 -3.38 -3.48 -0.03
N VAL A 72 -3.18 -4.68 0.53
CA VAL A 72 -1.83 -5.26 0.74
C VAL A 72 -1.14 -5.54 -0.60
N ALA A 73 -1.87 -6.04 -1.60
CA ALA A 73 -1.31 -6.30 -2.93
C ALA A 73 -0.89 -5.02 -3.68
N ALA A 74 -1.47 -3.86 -3.33
CA ALA A 74 -1.16 -2.57 -3.95
C ALA A 74 -0.01 -1.80 -3.27
N ALA A 75 0.45 -2.25 -2.09
CA ALA A 75 1.49 -1.61 -1.29
C ALA A 75 2.92 -1.87 -1.77
#